data_AF-A0A6J8D4K5-F1
#
_entry.id   AF-A0A6J8D4K5-F1
#
_cell.length_a   1.000
_cell.length_b   1.000
_cell.length_c   1.000
_cell.angle_alpha   90.00
_cell.angle_beta   90.00
_cell.angle_gamma   90.00
#
_symmetry.space_group_name_H-M   'P 1'
#
loop_
_entity.id
_entity.type
_entity.pdbx_description
1 polymer ?
#
loop_
_entity_poly.entity_id
_entity_poly.type
_entity_poly.pdbx_seq_one_letter_code
_entity_poly.pdbx_strand_id
1 'polypeptide(L)'
;MIKNYRKQKIVIKEKHIELLNKRKEENLRLQQNKIDELNKIRGDVEKIGGEWKCQQEIADNLNNIAKSKKIEAVKVQIKFQRLILKKNPSDKAVFTFSIQGRPLELCELLENLSNLLKLSGSPEKDQSSDIHTKLIIKSKEEREQFMAEQRGSIIEKIQNLRKKNSENNKTVKKSDYVPPRKRSKQALSHSSNETDCDDVSDLSVVYNFKLGDVVAIAYSDSWYPGQVEEIKDDSFAKVKCLHPTNSKKIAFHWPNKDDIILVENIFIFESEFEMVPKDSNCRSFAIPEIENINKKYEIYKAKYF
;
A
#
# COMPACT_ATOMS: atom_id res chain seq x y z
N MET A 1 21.26 -13.32 -32.11
CA MET A 1 20.50 -12.31 -31.34
C MET A 1 19.41 -12.90 -30.44
N ILE A 2 18.49 -13.75 -30.93
CA ILE A 2 17.34 -14.28 -30.15
C ILE A 2 17.72 -14.98 -28.83
N LYS A 3 18.84 -15.72 -28.80
CA LYS A 3 19.32 -16.39 -27.58
C LYS A 3 19.76 -15.42 -26.48
N ASN A 4 20.23 -14.22 -26.83
CA ASN A 4 20.70 -13.23 -25.86
C ASN A 4 19.53 -12.50 -25.19
N TYR A 5 18.50 -12.18 -25.97
CA TYR A 5 17.25 -11.58 -25.48
C TYR A 5 16.53 -12.46 -24.46
N ARG A 6 16.48 -13.79 -24.71
CA ARG A 6 15.88 -14.74 -23.75
C ARG A 6 16.63 -14.77 -22.41
N LYS A 7 17.97 -14.69 -22.43
CA LYS A 7 18.78 -14.65 -21.21
C LYS A 7 18.55 -13.35 -20.43
N GLN A 8 18.53 -12.20 -21.12
CA GLN A 8 18.24 -10.91 -20.48
C GLN A 8 16.85 -10.88 -19.86
N LYS A 9 15.82 -11.41 -20.55
CA LYS A 9 14.46 -11.51 -20.01
C LYS A 9 14.36 -12.35 -18.74
N ILE A 10 15.16 -13.42 -18.62
CA ILE A 10 15.22 -14.24 -17.39
C ILE A 10 15.83 -13.42 -16.25
N VAL A 11 16.97 -12.77 -16.49
CA VAL A 11 17.66 -11.95 -15.47
C VAL A 11 16.77 -10.81 -14.96
N ILE A 12 16.02 -10.14 -15.84
CA ILE A 12 15.09 -9.07 -15.45
C ILE A 12 13.97 -9.62 -14.56
N LYS A 13 13.38 -10.76 -14.94
CA LYS A 13 12.34 -11.42 -14.13
C LYS A 13 12.86 -11.83 -12.75
N GLU A 14 14.07 -12.38 -12.68
CA GLU A 14 14.70 -12.76 -11.42
C GLU A 14 14.92 -11.55 -10.51
N LYS A 15 15.47 -10.45 -11.04
CA LYS A 15 15.63 -9.18 -10.30
C LYS A 15 14.29 -8.62 -9.79
N HIS A 16 13.25 -8.70 -10.61
CA HIS A 16 11.92 -8.23 -10.20
C HIS A 16 11.34 -9.08 -9.06
N ILE A 17 11.45 -10.41 -9.14
CA ILE A 17 11.02 -11.32 -8.08
C ILE A 17 11.81 -11.04 -6.78
N GLU A 18 13.12 -10.82 -6.88
CA GLU A 18 13.96 -10.46 -5.74
C GLU A 18 13.50 -9.15 -5.08
N LEU A 19 13.22 -8.11 -5.88
CA LEU A 19 12.71 -6.83 -5.38
C LEU A 19 11.36 -6.99 -4.66
N LEU A 20 10.44 -7.77 -5.22
CA LEU A 20 9.15 -8.06 -4.60
C LEU A 20 9.32 -8.81 -3.27
N ASN A 21 10.23 -9.78 -3.22
CA ASN A 21 10.52 -10.52 -1.98
C ASN A 21 11.12 -9.60 -0.92
N LYS A 22 12.06 -8.73 -1.29
CA LYS A 22 12.65 -7.74 -0.38
C LYS A 22 11.61 -6.80 0.21
N ARG A 23 10.65 -6.32 -0.60
CA ARG A 23 9.53 -5.50 -0.11
C ARG A 23 8.61 -6.27 0.84
N LYS A 24 8.31 -7.53 0.53
CA LYS A 24 7.51 -8.39 1.43
C LYS A 24 8.21 -8.59 2.77
N GLU A 25 9.52 -8.84 2.76
CA GLU A 25 10.33 -8.99 3.96
C GLU A 25 10.37 -7.70 4.79
N GLU A 26 10.56 -6.55 4.14
CA GLU A 26 10.55 -5.25 4.81
C GLU A 26 9.19 -4.95 5.46
N ASN A 27 8.09 -5.23 4.76
CA ASN A 27 6.74 -5.09 5.31
C ASN A 27 6.50 -6.00 6.52
N LEU A 28 6.95 -7.26 6.46
CA LEU A 28 6.88 -8.18 7.59
C LEU A 28 7.70 -7.67 8.78
N ARG A 29 8.90 -7.15 8.53
CA ARG A 29 9.75 -6.55 9.56
C ARG A 29 9.08 -5.33 10.22
N LEU A 30 8.45 -4.46 9.44
CA LEU A 30 7.71 -3.31 9.96
C LEU A 30 6.51 -3.74 10.82
N GLN A 31 5.77 -4.78 10.40
CA GLN A 31 4.68 -5.34 11.19
C GLN A 31 5.17 -5.94 12.51
N GLN A 32 6.28 -6.68 12.47
CA GLN A 32 6.89 -7.26 13.66
C GLN A 32 7.38 -6.16 14.63
N ASN A 33 8.07 -5.14 14.13
CA ASN A 33 8.51 -4.00 14.94
C ASN A 33 7.33 -3.29 15.61
N LYS A 34 6.22 -3.11 14.89
CA LYS A 34 5.00 -2.52 15.46
C LYS A 34 4.42 -3.39 16.58
N ILE A 35 4.40 -4.70 16.38
CA ILE A 35 3.96 -5.67 17.40
C ILE A 35 4.85 -5.59 18.64
N ASP A 36 6.16 -5.56 18.46
CA ASP A 36 7.13 -5.51 19.54
C ASP A 36 7.03 -4.21 20.33
N GLU A 37 6.78 -3.09 19.64
CA GLU A 37 6.49 -1.80 20.27
C GLU A 37 5.23 -1.85 21.15
N LEU A 38 4.12 -2.43 20.64
CA LEU A 38 2.89 -2.58 21.42
C LEU A 38 3.08 -3.47 22.65
N ASN A 39 3.78 -4.59 22.50
CA ASN A 39 4.09 -5.49 23.61
C ASN A 39 4.98 -4.79 24.66
N LYS A 40 5.98 -4.04 24.22
CA LYS A 40 6.85 -3.24 25.09
C LYS A 40 6.02 -2.24 25.90
N ILE A 41 5.14 -1.49 25.25
CA ILE A 41 4.26 -0.51 25.92
C ILE A 41 3.38 -1.21 26.97
N ARG A 42 2.79 -2.37 26.64
CA ARG A 42 1.98 -3.13 27.61
C ARG A 42 2.81 -3.55 28.83
N GLY A 43 3.99 -4.12 28.61
CA GLY A 43 4.88 -4.51 29.70
C GLY A 43 5.35 -3.30 30.54
N ASP A 44 5.57 -2.14 29.92
CA ASP A 44 5.93 -0.92 30.65
C ASP A 44 4.75 -0.36 31.45
N VAL A 45 3.50 -0.50 30.97
CA VAL A 45 2.28 -0.19 31.73
C VAL A 45 2.12 -1.10 32.94
N GLU A 46 2.33 -2.40 32.78
CA GLU A 46 2.26 -3.37 33.89
C GLU A 46 3.27 -3.03 35.00
N LYS A 47 4.50 -2.63 34.64
CA LYS A 47 5.54 -2.23 35.60
C LYS A 47 5.20 -0.98 36.41
N ILE A 48 4.34 -0.09 35.90
CA ILE A 48 3.96 1.16 36.58
C ILE A 48 2.60 1.06 37.30
N GLY A 49 2.09 -0.15 37.51
CA GLY A 49 0.84 -0.39 38.25
C GLY A 49 -0.39 -0.67 37.38
N GLY A 50 -0.21 -0.92 36.08
CA GLY A 50 -1.31 -1.20 35.15
C GLY A 50 -1.93 0.04 34.53
N GLU A 51 -3.04 -0.14 33.82
CA GLU A 51 -3.77 0.95 33.15
C GLU A 51 -4.45 1.87 34.18
N TRP A 52 -4.30 3.19 34.01
CA TRP A 52 -5.01 4.19 34.82
C TRP A 52 -6.30 4.63 34.12
N LYS A 53 -7.44 4.45 34.77
CA LYS A 53 -8.78 4.65 34.23
C LYS A 53 -9.44 5.94 34.70
N CYS A 54 -9.03 6.48 35.84
CA CYS A 54 -9.60 7.69 36.43
C CYS A 54 -8.53 8.57 37.10
N GLN A 55 -8.89 9.81 37.43
CA GLN A 55 -7.97 10.76 38.07
C GLN A 55 -7.47 10.28 39.44
N GLN A 56 -8.30 9.56 40.19
CA GLN A 56 -7.91 9.00 41.48
C GLN A 56 -6.77 7.97 41.31
N GLU A 57 -6.91 7.04 40.37
CA GLU A 57 -5.87 6.05 40.06
C GLU A 57 -4.57 6.71 39.59
N ILE A 58 -4.64 7.80 38.83
CA ILE A 58 -3.45 8.57 38.43
C ILE A 58 -2.70 9.06 39.67
N ALA A 59 -3.41 9.69 40.62
CA ALA A 59 -2.81 10.24 41.83
C ALA A 59 -2.20 9.12 42.69
N ASP A 60 -2.94 8.04 42.92
CA ASP A 60 -2.52 6.91 43.75
C ASP A 60 -1.28 6.22 43.18
N ASN A 61 -1.29 5.90 41.88
CA ASN A 61 -0.14 5.27 41.23
C ASN A 61 1.08 6.20 41.16
N LEU A 62 0.89 7.49 40.89
CA LEU A 62 2.00 8.43 40.87
C LEU A 62 2.62 8.68 42.24
N ASN A 63 1.86 8.56 43.33
CA ASN A 63 2.41 8.66 44.67
C ASN A 63 3.35 7.50 44.99
N ASN A 64 3.11 6.33 44.40
CA ASN A 64 3.95 5.14 44.55
C ASN A 64 5.18 5.12 43.63
N ILE A 65 5.27 6.03 42.65
CA ILE A 65 6.37 6.10 41.69
C ILE A 65 7.40 7.16 42.13
N ALA A 66 8.69 6.80 42.04
CA ALA A 66 9.79 7.73 42.31
C ALA A 66 9.68 9.01 41.46
N LYS A 67 9.95 10.19 42.06
CA LYS A 67 9.76 11.51 41.43
C LYS A 67 10.40 11.62 40.03
N SER A 68 11.59 11.04 39.84
CA SER A 68 12.32 11.04 38.57
C SER A 68 11.64 10.23 37.45
N LYS A 69 10.80 9.24 37.79
CA LYS A 69 10.13 8.35 36.84
C LYS A 69 8.69 8.76 36.52
N LYS A 70 8.12 9.74 37.23
CA LYS A 70 6.71 10.16 37.06
C LYS A 70 6.41 10.60 35.64
N ILE A 71 7.28 11.43 35.03
CA ILE A 71 7.10 11.90 33.65
C ILE A 71 7.07 10.74 32.67
N GLU A 72 7.98 9.77 32.81
CA GLU A 72 8.05 8.61 31.93
C GLU A 72 6.79 7.73 32.09
N ALA A 73 6.34 7.50 33.32
CA ALA A 73 5.12 6.75 33.60
C ALA A 73 3.88 7.38 32.93
N VAL A 74 3.72 8.71 33.03
CA VAL A 74 2.61 9.41 32.36
C VAL A 74 2.73 9.31 30.83
N LYS A 75 3.93 9.44 30.26
CA LYS A 75 4.14 9.25 28.81
C LYS A 75 3.79 7.84 28.35
N VAL A 76 4.12 6.82 29.14
CA VAL A 76 3.77 5.42 28.88
C VAL A 76 2.25 5.25 28.86
N GLN A 77 1.52 5.83 29.81
CA GLN A 77 0.05 5.80 29.84
C GLN A 77 -0.56 6.51 28.62
N ILE A 78 -0.07 7.69 28.24
CA ILE A 78 -0.53 8.41 27.04
C ILE A 78 -0.30 7.57 25.78
N LYS A 79 0.88 6.93 25.64
CA LYS A 79 1.17 6.02 24.52
C LYS A 79 0.26 4.81 24.51
N PHE A 80 -0.03 4.23 25.67
CA PHE A 80 -0.94 3.10 25.80
C PHE A 80 -2.35 3.44 25.32
N GLN A 81 -2.90 4.57 25.80
CA GLN A 81 -4.20 5.09 25.40
C GLN A 81 -4.28 5.33 23.88
N ARG A 82 -3.21 5.86 23.27
CA ARG A 82 -3.11 6.10 21.83
C ARG A 82 -2.99 4.82 20.99
N LEU A 83 -2.02 3.98 21.32
CA LEU A 83 -1.56 2.90 20.43
C LEU A 83 -2.28 1.58 20.70
N ILE A 84 -2.63 1.29 21.96
CA ILE A 84 -3.27 0.04 22.36
C ILE A 84 -4.79 0.21 22.40
N LEU A 85 -5.28 1.24 23.08
CA LEU A 85 -6.72 1.52 23.16
C LEU A 85 -7.27 2.28 21.94
N LYS A 86 -6.38 2.66 21.01
CA LYS A 86 -6.72 3.35 19.74
C LYS A 86 -7.58 4.60 19.92
N LYS A 87 -7.40 5.33 21.03
CA LYS A 87 -8.11 6.59 21.23
C LYS A 87 -7.67 7.60 20.17
N ASN A 88 -8.64 8.18 19.46
CA ASN A 88 -8.43 9.20 18.44
C ASN A 88 -9.17 10.49 18.83
N PRO A 89 -8.67 11.25 19.83
CA PRO A 89 -9.15 12.60 20.11
C PRO A 89 -9.09 13.47 18.85
N SER A 90 -10.06 14.38 18.74
CA SER A 90 -10.07 15.40 17.69
C SER A 90 -8.79 16.26 17.74
N ASP A 91 -8.34 16.58 18.96
CA ASP A 91 -7.07 17.26 19.18
C ASP A 91 -5.90 16.26 19.24
N LYS A 92 -5.00 16.33 18.25
CA LYS A 92 -3.79 15.49 18.21
C LYS A 92 -2.68 15.99 19.14
N ALA A 93 -2.76 17.23 19.64
CA ALA A 93 -1.75 17.82 20.50
C ALA A 93 -1.61 17.06 21.82
N VAL A 94 -2.67 16.40 22.30
CA VAL A 94 -2.66 15.59 23.55
C VAL A 94 -1.68 14.41 23.50
N PHE A 95 -1.23 14.00 22.32
CA PHE A 95 -0.23 12.93 22.14
C PHE A 95 1.20 13.43 21.93
N THR A 96 1.40 14.75 21.93
CA THR A 96 2.73 15.35 21.82
C THR A 96 3.39 15.38 23.19
N PHE A 97 4.72 15.26 23.20
CA PHE A 97 5.54 15.31 24.43
C PHE A 97 6.46 16.53 24.49
N SER A 98 6.33 17.42 23.51
CA SER A 98 7.10 18.65 23.38
C SER A 98 6.35 19.67 22.53
N ILE A 99 6.46 20.95 22.89
CA ILE A 99 5.92 22.08 22.14
C ILE A 99 7.09 23.00 21.78
N GLN A 100 7.25 23.31 20.48
CA GLN A 100 8.30 24.20 19.99
C GLN A 100 9.72 23.82 20.47
N GLY A 101 10.01 22.50 20.56
CA GLY A 101 11.30 21.98 21.02
C GLY A 101 11.47 21.92 22.54
N ARG A 102 10.57 22.51 23.33
CA ARG A 102 10.56 22.36 24.79
C ARG A 102 9.83 21.07 25.19
N PRO A 103 10.41 20.20 26.05
CA PRO A 103 9.70 19.04 26.58
C PRO A 103 8.57 19.47 27.52
N LEU A 104 7.42 18.80 27.44
CA LEU A 104 6.29 19.04 28.33
C LEU A 104 6.63 18.66 29.77
N GLU A 105 6.15 19.48 30.70
CA GLU A 105 6.24 19.25 32.13
C GLU A 105 5.21 18.22 32.62
N LEU A 106 5.40 17.75 33.87
CA LEU A 106 4.51 16.73 34.44
C LEU A 106 3.05 17.21 34.47
N CYS A 107 2.79 18.46 34.86
CA CYS A 107 1.43 19.01 34.93
C CYS A 107 0.73 19.02 33.56
N GLU A 108 1.42 19.45 32.50
CA GLU A 108 0.90 19.47 31.13
C GLU A 108 0.59 18.05 30.62
N LEU A 109 1.45 17.08 30.94
CA LEU A 109 1.23 15.68 30.59
C LEU A 109 0.05 15.07 31.36
N LEU A 110 -0.17 15.45 32.62
CA LEU A 110 -1.31 15.00 33.42
C LEU A 110 -2.63 15.56 32.89
N GLU A 111 -2.62 16.80 32.41
CA GLU A 111 -3.77 17.41 31.74
C GLU A 111 -4.09 16.66 30.43
N ASN A 112 -3.09 16.39 29.60
CA ASN A 112 -3.24 15.59 28.38
C ASN A 112 -3.84 14.21 28.68
N LEU A 113 -3.32 13.52 29.70
CA LEU A 113 -3.85 12.21 30.10
C LEU A 113 -5.29 12.31 30.64
N SER A 114 -5.59 13.33 31.45
CA SER A 114 -6.94 13.57 31.97
C SER A 114 -7.94 13.81 30.85
N ASN A 115 -7.56 14.58 29.82
CA ASN A 115 -8.39 14.85 28.65
C ASN A 115 -8.66 13.54 27.86
N LEU A 116 -7.65 12.68 27.72
CA LEU A 116 -7.82 11.35 27.11
C LEU A 116 -8.78 10.43 27.89
N LEU A 117 -8.79 10.50 29.22
CA LEU A 117 -9.69 9.69 30.05
C LEU A 117 -11.13 10.20 30.05
N LYS A 118 -11.34 11.52 29.94
CA LYS A 118 -12.69 12.08 29.78
C LYS A 118 -13.37 11.62 28.49
N LEU A 119 -12.60 11.43 27.42
CA LEU A 119 -13.13 10.94 26.14
C LEU A 119 -13.59 9.47 26.19
N SER A 120 -13.04 8.63 27.08
CA SER A 120 -13.49 7.23 27.22
C SER A 120 -14.87 7.04 27.84
N GLY A 121 -15.44 8.08 28.45
CA GLY A 121 -16.79 8.02 29.01
C GLY A 121 -17.90 8.07 27.96
N SER A 122 -17.58 8.41 26.71
CA SER A 122 -18.54 8.43 25.61
C SER A 122 -18.57 7.06 24.94
N PRO A 123 -19.71 6.33 24.95
CA PRO A 123 -19.85 5.09 24.20
C PRO A 123 -19.91 5.41 22.71
N GLU A 124 -18.74 5.63 22.09
CA GLU A 124 -18.63 5.71 20.64
C GLU A 124 -18.87 4.32 20.05
N LYS A 125 -20.02 4.21 19.38
CA LYS A 125 -20.38 3.13 18.48
C LYS A 125 -19.42 3.15 17.30
N ASP A 126 -18.30 2.44 17.37
CA ASP A 126 -17.53 2.15 16.16
C ASP A 126 -17.17 0.67 16.04
N GLN A 127 -18.01 0.02 15.24
CA GLN A 127 -17.74 -1.22 14.55
C GLN A 127 -16.60 -0.99 13.54
N SER A 128 -15.35 -1.16 13.97
CA SER A 128 -14.31 -1.58 13.02
C SER A 128 -13.72 -2.91 13.50
N SER A 129 -14.09 -3.96 12.77
CA SER A 129 -13.54 -5.31 12.87
C SER A 129 -12.10 -5.32 12.39
N ASP A 130 -11.22 -4.63 13.11
CA ASP A 130 -9.80 -4.67 12.83
C ASP A 130 -9.26 -6.02 13.31
N ILE A 131 -8.97 -6.90 12.35
CA ILE A 131 -8.45 -8.28 12.52
C ILE A 131 -7.21 -8.29 13.43
N HIS A 132 -6.49 -7.17 13.52
CA HIS A 132 -5.39 -7.00 14.48
C HIS A 132 -5.80 -7.16 15.93
N THR A 133 -7.01 -6.74 16.31
CA THR A 133 -7.50 -6.78 17.69
C THR A 133 -7.75 -8.22 18.15
N LYS A 134 -8.14 -9.13 17.25
CA LYS A 134 -8.29 -10.57 17.54
C LYS A 134 -6.95 -11.29 17.73
N LEU A 135 -5.85 -10.74 17.20
CA LEU A 135 -4.49 -11.25 17.38
C LEU A 135 -3.83 -10.77 18.69
N ILE A 136 -4.37 -9.72 19.30
CA ILE A 136 -3.78 -9.02 20.47
C ILE A 136 -4.23 -9.63 21.80
N ILE A 137 -5.25 -10.51 21.80
CA ILE A 137 -5.82 -11.12 23.02
C ILE A 137 -5.34 -12.57 23.26
N LYS A 138 -4.52 -13.13 22.37
CA LYS A 138 -4.06 -14.53 22.48
C LYS A 138 -2.81 -14.67 23.35
N SER A 139 -2.73 -15.77 24.10
CA SER A 139 -1.54 -16.11 24.90
C SER A 139 -0.31 -16.27 23.99
N LYS A 140 0.90 -16.22 24.56
CA LYS A 140 2.15 -16.36 23.78
C LYS A 140 2.15 -17.64 22.93
N GLU A 141 1.65 -18.73 23.49
CA GLU A 141 1.56 -20.04 22.82
C GLU A 141 0.52 -20.06 21.70
N GLU A 142 -0.66 -19.47 21.91
CA GLU A 142 -1.72 -19.36 20.90
C GLU A 142 -1.30 -18.47 19.71
N ARG A 143 -0.46 -17.46 19.99
CA ARG A 143 0.11 -16.57 18.96
C ARG A 143 1.17 -17.29 18.13
N GLU A 144 1.99 -18.11 18.77
CA GLU A 144 3.03 -18.90 18.11
C GLU A 144 2.42 -20.00 17.23
N GLN A 145 1.36 -20.66 17.71
CA GLN A 145 0.56 -21.60 16.92
C GLN A 145 -0.11 -20.92 15.72
N PHE A 146 -0.72 -19.75 15.89
CA PHE A 146 -1.33 -19.03 14.77
C PHE A 146 -0.31 -18.63 13.70
N MET A 147 0.88 -18.17 14.11
CA MET A 147 1.95 -17.84 13.17
C MET A 147 2.51 -19.10 12.48
N ALA A 148 2.59 -20.23 13.19
CA ALA A 148 2.98 -21.52 12.62
C ALA A 148 1.96 -22.03 11.58
N GLU A 149 0.65 -21.90 11.85
CA GLU A 149 -0.43 -22.23 10.92
C GLU A 149 -0.40 -21.37 9.65
N GLN A 150 -0.19 -20.05 9.80
CA GLN A 150 -0.05 -19.14 8.66
C GLN A 150 1.18 -19.48 7.82
N ARG A 151 2.32 -19.80 8.46
CA ARG A 151 3.53 -20.26 7.77
C ARG A 151 3.27 -21.57 7.02
N GLY A 152 2.58 -22.53 7.64
CA GLY A 152 2.16 -23.78 7.02
C GLY A 152 1.30 -23.55 5.77
N SER A 153 0.26 -22.71 5.88
CA SER A 153 -0.63 -22.37 4.76
C SER A 153 0.11 -21.71 3.58
N ILE A 154 1.08 -20.85 3.86
CA ILE A 154 1.90 -20.19 2.82
C ILE A 154 2.82 -21.21 2.13
N ILE A 155 3.48 -22.08 2.90
CA ILE A 155 4.35 -23.13 2.35
C ILE A 155 3.54 -24.08 1.46
N GLU A 156 2.34 -24.46 1.89
CA GLU A 156 1.44 -25.31 1.13
C GLU A 156 0.98 -24.64 -0.19
N LYS A 157 0.62 -23.34 -0.15
CA LYS A 157 0.32 -22.57 -1.36
C LYS A 157 1.50 -22.51 -2.33
N ILE A 158 2.73 -22.32 -1.84
CA ILE A 158 3.94 -22.29 -2.67
C ILE A 158 4.19 -23.67 -3.31
N GLN A 159 4.02 -24.77 -2.56
CA GLN A 159 4.17 -26.12 -3.09
C GLN A 159 3.11 -26.45 -4.15
N ASN A 160 1.86 -26.03 -3.93
CA ASN A 160 0.77 -26.23 -4.90
C ASN A 160 0.98 -25.42 -6.19
N LEU A 161 1.50 -24.19 -6.10
CA LEU A 161 1.89 -23.40 -7.28
C LEU A 161 3.02 -24.06 -8.06
N ARG A 162 4.02 -24.64 -7.37
CA ARG A 162 5.10 -25.40 -8.02
C ARG A 162 4.59 -26.66 -8.73
N LYS A 163 3.65 -27.40 -8.13
CA LYS A 163 3.01 -28.57 -8.75
C LYS A 163 2.21 -28.20 -9.99
N LYS A 164 1.36 -27.17 -9.92
CA LYS A 164 0.59 -26.68 -11.08
C LYS A 164 1.48 -26.25 -12.26
N ASN A 165 2.60 -25.59 -11.98
CA ASN A 165 3.56 -25.21 -13.03
C ASN A 165 4.34 -26.40 -13.61
N SER A 166 4.53 -27.47 -12.84
CA SER A 166 5.12 -28.72 -13.32
C SER A 166 4.16 -29.50 -14.22
N GLU A 167 2.86 -29.50 -13.91
CA GLU A 167 1.83 -30.20 -14.68
C GLU A 167 1.57 -29.52 -16.03
N ASN A 168 1.58 -28.18 -16.08
CA ASN A 168 1.39 -27.44 -17.33
C ASN A 168 2.56 -27.55 -18.33
N ASN A 169 3.74 -28.03 -17.91
CA ASN A 169 4.90 -28.19 -18.78
C ASN A 169 5.08 -29.62 -19.32
N LYS A 170 4.22 -30.58 -18.96
CA LYS A 170 4.38 -31.99 -19.33
C LYS A 170 3.62 -32.46 -20.58
N THR A 171 2.90 -31.57 -21.27
CA THR A 171 2.07 -31.93 -22.45
C THR A 171 2.23 -30.97 -23.62
N VAL A 172 3.46 -30.63 -24.00
CA VAL A 172 3.73 -30.16 -25.37
C VAL A 172 4.45 -31.27 -26.13
N LYS A 173 3.67 -32.24 -26.61
CA LYS A 173 4.13 -33.19 -27.63
C LYS A 173 4.32 -32.40 -28.92
N LYS A 174 5.56 -32.40 -29.44
CA LYS A 174 5.88 -32.00 -30.81
C LYS A 174 5.21 -32.99 -31.77
N SER A 175 4.03 -32.68 -32.28
CA SER A 175 3.57 -33.22 -33.55
C SER A 175 2.62 -32.24 -34.22
N ASP A 176 2.88 -32.01 -35.50
CA ASP A 176 2.03 -31.38 -36.51
C ASP A 176 1.98 -29.84 -36.51
N TYR A 177 3.08 -29.27 -36.99
CA TYR A 177 3.07 -27.94 -37.60
C TYR A 177 2.26 -27.99 -38.90
N VAL A 178 1.02 -27.50 -38.87
CA VAL A 178 0.21 -27.26 -40.07
C VAL A 178 0.34 -25.78 -40.46
N PRO A 179 0.79 -25.45 -41.69
CA PRO A 179 0.87 -24.07 -42.14
C PRO A 179 -0.51 -23.43 -42.21
N PRO A 180 -0.67 -22.14 -41.86
CA PRO A 180 -1.97 -21.48 -41.89
C PRO A 180 -2.46 -21.33 -43.34
N ARG A 181 -3.59 -22.00 -43.66
CA ARG A 181 -4.28 -21.84 -44.94
C ARG A 181 -4.87 -20.42 -45.05
N LYS A 182 -4.64 -19.78 -46.19
CA LYS A 182 -5.29 -18.55 -46.63
C LYS A 182 -6.81 -18.74 -46.58
N ARG A 183 -7.50 -17.95 -45.73
CA ARG A 183 -8.97 -17.92 -45.68
C ARG A 183 -9.50 -17.14 -46.89
N SER A 184 -10.32 -17.82 -47.67
CA SER A 184 -11.15 -17.28 -48.74
C SER A 184 -12.18 -16.31 -48.15
N LYS A 185 -12.36 -15.16 -48.79
CA LYS A 185 -13.43 -14.20 -48.50
C LYS A 185 -14.77 -14.84 -48.82
N GLN A 186 -15.66 -14.93 -47.83
CA GLN A 186 -17.09 -15.11 -48.04
C GLN A 186 -17.78 -13.83 -47.57
N ALA A 187 -18.54 -13.23 -48.49
CA ALA A 187 -19.44 -12.13 -48.20
C ALA A 187 -20.67 -12.67 -47.47
N LEU A 188 -21.05 -12.02 -46.37
CA LEU A 188 -22.35 -12.19 -45.74
C LEU A 188 -22.88 -10.81 -45.35
N SER A 189 -24.11 -10.57 -45.80
CA SER A 189 -24.89 -9.35 -45.72
C SER A 189 -25.70 -9.27 -44.42
N HIS A 190 -25.75 -8.04 -43.87
CA HIS A 190 -26.77 -7.43 -43.02
C HIS A 190 -27.04 -8.02 -41.62
N SER A 191 -26.75 -7.23 -40.57
CA SER A 191 -27.78 -6.59 -39.71
C SER A 191 -27.14 -5.78 -38.56
N SER A 192 -27.27 -4.45 -38.68
CA SER A 192 -27.21 -3.37 -37.68
C SER A 192 -26.95 -3.70 -36.19
N ASN A 193 -25.75 -3.37 -35.70
CA ASN A 193 -25.44 -2.28 -34.75
C ASN A 193 -24.00 -2.48 -34.25
N GLU A 194 -23.02 -2.13 -35.08
CA GLU A 194 -21.61 -2.13 -34.70
C GLU A 194 -21.22 -0.72 -34.25
N THR A 195 -20.86 -0.60 -32.98
CA THR A 195 -20.03 0.51 -32.51
C THR A 195 -18.60 0.14 -32.92
N ASP A 196 -18.07 0.82 -33.93
CA ASP A 196 -16.68 0.73 -34.38
C ASP A 196 -15.74 0.81 -33.17
N CYS A 197 -15.20 -0.33 -32.76
CA CYS A 197 -14.07 -0.42 -31.84
C CYS A 197 -12.81 -0.45 -32.70
N ASP A 198 -12.43 0.72 -33.20
CA ASP A 198 -11.23 0.92 -33.98
C ASP A 198 -9.98 0.47 -33.19
N ASP A 199 -9.26 -0.47 -33.82
CA ASP A 199 -7.81 -0.65 -33.79
C ASP A 199 -7.09 -0.71 -32.43
N VAL A 200 -7.15 -1.88 -31.77
CA VAL A 200 -6.37 -2.23 -30.56
C VAL A 200 -4.92 -2.64 -30.91
N SER A 201 -4.49 -2.44 -32.15
CA SER A 201 -3.24 -3.03 -32.68
C SER A 201 -1.96 -2.32 -32.21
N ASP A 202 -2.04 -1.11 -31.64
CA ASP A 202 -0.87 -0.24 -31.48
C ASP A 202 -0.34 -0.06 -30.04
N LEU A 203 -0.70 -0.95 -29.11
CA LEU A 203 -0.13 -0.96 -27.75
C LEU A 203 1.34 -1.43 -27.69
N SER A 204 2.11 -1.33 -28.78
CA SER A 204 3.53 -1.74 -28.83
C SER A 204 4.51 -0.60 -29.09
N VAL A 205 4.00 0.63 -29.16
CA VAL A 205 4.86 1.80 -29.30
C VAL A 205 5.63 1.99 -28.00
N VAL A 206 6.95 1.87 -28.10
CA VAL A 206 7.85 2.22 -27.00
C VAL A 206 7.70 3.72 -26.75
N TYR A 207 7.22 4.08 -25.56
CA TYR A 207 7.02 5.48 -25.20
C TYR A 207 8.36 6.20 -25.05
N ASN A 208 8.47 7.38 -25.67
CA ASN A 208 9.65 8.24 -25.55
C ASN A 208 9.34 9.35 -24.54
N PHE A 209 10.03 9.34 -23.40
CA PHE A 209 9.81 10.32 -22.34
C PHE A 209 10.09 11.75 -22.81
N LYS A 210 9.23 12.69 -22.41
CA LYS A 210 9.51 14.13 -22.46
C LYS A 210 9.30 14.75 -21.08
N LEU A 211 10.10 15.76 -20.77
CA LEU A 211 10.05 16.42 -19.47
C LEU A 211 8.71 17.16 -19.31
N GLY A 212 8.02 16.93 -18.20
CA GLY A 212 6.73 17.53 -17.91
C GLY A 212 5.53 16.78 -18.48
N ASP A 213 5.73 15.73 -19.30
CA ASP A 213 4.64 14.91 -19.82
C ASP A 213 3.86 14.25 -18.68
N VAL A 214 2.55 14.15 -18.88
CA VAL A 214 1.64 13.41 -18.02
C VAL A 214 1.48 12.01 -18.61
N VAL A 215 1.71 10.99 -17.78
CA VAL A 215 1.74 9.59 -18.21
C VAL A 215 0.89 8.71 -17.28
N ALA A 216 0.29 7.67 -17.83
CA ALA A 216 -0.39 6.62 -17.10
C ALA A 216 0.54 5.41 -16.96
N ILE A 217 0.86 5.09 -15.71
CA ILE A 217 1.86 4.08 -15.36
C ILE A 217 1.14 2.84 -14.84
N ALA A 218 1.38 1.69 -15.48
CA ALA A 218 0.93 0.40 -14.98
C ALA A 218 1.87 -0.10 -13.87
N TYR A 219 1.35 -0.33 -12.66
CA TYR A 219 2.15 -0.76 -11.54
C TYR A 219 1.41 -1.72 -10.60
N SER A 220 1.99 -2.91 -10.40
CA SER A 220 1.36 -4.02 -9.68
C SER A 220 0.04 -4.45 -10.32
N ASP A 221 -1.10 -4.18 -9.67
CA ASP A 221 -2.43 -4.57 -10.13
C ASP A 221 -3.32 -3.37 -10.50
N SER A 222 -2.76 -2.16 -10.51
CA SER A 222 -3.47 -0.91 -10.79
C SER A 222 -2.62 0.02 -11.68
N TRP A 223 -3.22 1.11 -12.13
CA TRP A 223 -2.49 2.19 -12.79
C TRP A 223 -2.57 3.50 -12.01
N TYR A 224 -1.57 4.35 -12.22
CA TYR A 224 -1.43 5.65 -11.57
C TYR A 224 -1.03 6.71 -12.59
N PRO A 225 -1.68 7.89 -12.59
CA PRO A 225 -1.18 9.03 -13.35
C PRO A 225 0.07 9.60 -12.68
N GLY A 226 0.99 10.12 -13.47
CA GLY A 226 2.18 10.79 -12.98
C GLY A 226 2.75 11.80 -13.98
N GLN A 227 3.64 12.66 -13.50
CA GLN A 227 4.35 13.64 -14.32
C GLN A 227 5.84 13.34 -14.38
N VAL A 228 6.42 13.39 -15.58
CA VAL A 228 7.85 13.16 -15.80
C VAL A 228 8.66 14.35 -15.26
N GLU A 229 9.48 14.10 -14.22
CA GLU A 229 10.29 15.11 -13.54
C GLU A 229 11.76 15.11 -13.97
N GLU A 230 12.31 13.93 -14.29
CA GLU A 230 13.72 13.79 -14.69
C GLU A 230 13.88 12.59 -15.63
N ILE A 231 14.43 12.79 -16.82
CA ILE A 231 14.75 11.69 -17.75
C ILE A 231 16.16 11.20 -17.44
N LYS A 232 16.31 9.89 -17.17
CA LYS A 232 17.61 9.28 -16.86
C LYS A 232 18.32 8.79 -18.11
N ASP A 233 17.58 8.13 -18.99
CA ASP A 233 18.03 7.64 -20.29
C ASP A 233 16.80 7.41 -21.21
N ASP A 234 17.00 6.84 -22.40
CA ASP A 234 15.93 6.58 -23.38
C ASP A 234 14.84 5.62 -22.87
N SER A 235 15.15 4.81 -21.86
CA SER A 235 14.27 3.78 -21.32
C SER A 235 13.74 4.09 -19.93
N PHE A 236 14.35 5.00 -19.17
CA PHE A 236 14.01 5.26 -17.78
C PHE A 236 13.81 6.76 -17.48
N ALA A 237 12.77 7.07 -16.71
CA ALA A 237 12.54 8.40 -16.16
C ALA A 237 12.06 8.34 -14.70
N LYS A 238 12.35 9.38 -13.93
CA LYS A 238 11.72 9.65 -12.64
C LYS A 238 10.37 10.32 -12.88
N VAL A 239 9.32 9.69 -12.37
CA VAL A 239 7.95 10.17 -12.51
C VAL A 239 7.38 10.41 -11.11
N LYS A 240 6.79 11.59 -10.91
CA LYS A 240 6.06 11.93 -9.70
C LYS A 240 4.63 11.46 -9.83
N CYS A 241 4.23 10.47 -9.03
CA CYS A 241 2.91 9.86 -9.12
C CYS A 241 1.87 10.63 -8.32
N LEU A 242 0.63 10.65 -8.81
CA LEU A 242 -0.51 11.10 -8.03
C LEU A 242 -1.24 9.92 -7.41
N HIS A 243 -1.78 10.12 -6.21
CA HIS A 243 -2.54 9.10 -5.51
C HIS A 243 -4.05 9.25 -5.73
N PRO A 244 -4.79 8.15 -5.89
CA PRO A 244 -6.24 8.19 -5.89
C PRO A 244 -6.76 8.66 -4.53
N THR A 245 -7.80 9.48 -4.54
CA THR A 245 -8.48 9.88 -3.30
C THR A 245 -9.48 8.84 -2.84
N ASN A 246 -9.59 8.69 -1.52
CA ASN A 246 -10.58 7.80 -0.90
C ASN A 246 -12.03 8.24 -1.16
N SER A 247 -12.25 9.52 -1.49
CA SER A 247 -13.59 10.11 -1.51
C SER A 247 -14.30 9.99 -2.85
N LYS A 248 -13.60 9.90 -3.99
CA LYS A 248 -14.20 9.71 -5.33
C LYS A 248 -13.22 9.00 -6.27
N LYS A 249 -13.66 7.94 -6.96
CA LYS A 249 -12.89 7.15 -7.96
C LYS A 249 -12.35 7.93 -9.17
N ILE A 250 -12.53 9.25 -9.22
CA ILE A 250 -12.25 10.13 -10.37
C ILE A 250 -11.40 11.34 -9.91
N ALA A 251 -10.76 11.29 -8.74
CA ALA A 251 -9.87 12.36 -8.31
C ALA A 251 -8.55 11.81 -7.80
N PHE A 252 -7.48 12.44 -8.27
CA PHE A 252 -6.10 12.16 -7.89
C PHE A 252 -5.54 13.36 -7.15
N HIS A 253 -4.58 13.15 -6.25
CA HIS A 253 -3.93 14.22 -5.51
C HIS A 253 -2.41 14.12 -5.62
N TRP A 254 -1.76 15.28 -5.66
CA TRP A 254 -0.32 15.33 -5.45
C TRP A 254 0.01 14.80 -4.04
N PRO A 255 1.01 13.92 -3.92
CA PRO A 255 1.45 13.41 -2.63
C PRO A 255 2.07 14.55 -1.82
N ASN A 256 1.84 14.55 -0.50
CA ASN A 256 2.45 15.53 0.43
C ASN A 256 3.96 15.35 0.58
N LYS A 257 4.49 14.20 0.13
CA LYS A 257 5.91 13.89 0.04
C LYS A 257 6.23 13.67 -1.44
N ASP A 258 7.49 13.81 -1.82
CA ASP A 258 7.93 13.48 -3.17
C ASP A 258 7.84 11.96 -3.40
N ASP A 259 6.65 11.47 -3.77
CA ASP A 259 6.45 10.10 -4.24
C ASP A 259 6.92 10.01 -5.69
N ILE A 260 8.23 9.98 -5.83
CA ILE A 260 8.93 9.88 -7.11
C ILE A 260 9.37 8.43 -7.29
N ILE A 261 8.95 7.83 -8.39
CA ILE A 261 9.32 6.48 -8.78
C ILE A 261 10.17 6.50 -10.05
N LEU A 262 11.11 5.56 -10.16
CA LEU A 262 11.85 5.31 -11.40
C LEU A 262 11.02 4.35 -12.26
N VAL A 263 10.62 4.80 -13.45
CA VAL A 263 9.72 4.08 -14.35
C VAL A 263 10.45 3.77 -15.66
N GLU A 264 10.34 2.52 -16.09
CA GLU A 264 10.77 2.10 -17.43
C GLU A 264 9.66 2.37 -18.45
N ASN A 265 10.00 2.81 -19.66
CA ASN A 265 9.04 3.18 -20.70
C ASN A 265 8.03 2.08 -21.03
N ILE A 266 8.40 0.80 -20.85
CA ILE A 266 7.51 -0.34 -21.06
C ILE A 266 6.29 -0.34 -20.13
N PHE A 267 6.34 0.35 -18.99
CA PHE A 267 5.22 0.44 -18.05
C PHE A 267 4.28 1.61 -18.33
N ILE A 268 4.60 2.47 -19.31
CA ILE A 268 3.72 3.53 -19.78
C ILE A 268 2.81 2.95 -20.85
N PHE A 269 1.50 3.01 -20.63
CA PHE A 269 0.51 2.49 -21.58
C PHE A 269 -0.37 3.58 -22.18
N GLU A 270 -0.31 4.79 -21.64
CA GLU A 270 -1.02 5.97 -22.15
C GLU A 270 -0.25 7.24 -21.73
N SER A 271 -0.21 8.23 -22.61
CA SER A 271 0.46 9.53 -22.38
C SER A 271 -0.31 10.71 -22.94
N GLU A 272 -1.41 10.46 -23.66
CA GLU A 272 -2.22 11.48 -24.30
C GLU A 272 -3.55 11.61 -23.55
N PHE A 273 -3.51 12.26 -22.39
CA PHE A 273 -4.71 12.58 -21.60
C PHE A 273 -4.52 13.88 -20.80
N GLU A 274 -5.65 14.50 -20.44
CA GLU A 274 -5.64 15.76 -19.73
C GLU A 274 -5.88 15.59 -18.23
N MET A 275 -5.22 16.43 -17.43
CA MET A 275 -5.45 16.54 -15.99
C MET A 275 -6.05 17.90 -15.66
N VAL A 276 -7.31 17.90 -15.22
CA VAL A 276 -8.06 19.12 -14.92
C VAL A 276 -8.03 19.38 -13.40
N PRO A 277 -7.52 20.54 -12.93
CA PRO A 277 -7.56 20.87 -11.50
C PRO A 277 -9.00 20.90 -10.97
N LYS A 278 -9.26 20.25 -9.83
CA LYS A 278 -10.57 20.28 -9.16
C LYS A 278 -10.72 21.44 -8.17
N ASP A 279 -9.60 21.85 -7.58
CA ASP A 279 -9.58 22.83 -6.51
C ASP A 279 -8.64 23.99 -6.89
N SER A 280 -8.93 25.19 -6.38
CA SER A 280 -8.09 26.39 -6.56
C SER A 280 -6.64 26.22 -6.10
N ASN A 281 -6.40 25.26 -5.20
CA ASN A 281 -5.07 24.97 -4.66
C ASN A 281 -4.22 24.08 -5.58
N CYS A 282 -4.75 23.64 -6.74
CA CYS A 282 -4.06 22.78 -7.72
C CYS A 282 -3.43 21.51 -7.12
N ARG A 283 -3.99 20.99 -6.03
CA ARG A 283 -3.54 19.75 -5.38
C ARG A 283 -4.33 18.53 -5.82
N SER A 284 -5.49 18.75 -6.42
CA SER A 284 -6.47 17.73 -6.77
C SER A 284 -6.76 17.82 -8.27
N PHE A 285 -6.74 16.69 -8.96
CA PHE A 285 -6.94 16.62 -10.41
C PHE A 285 -8.02 15.60 -10.76
N ALA A 286 -8.86 15.95 -11.74
CA ALA A 286 -9.74 15.05 -12.45
C ALA A 286 -9.04 14.60 -13.73
N ILE A 287 -9.34 13.38 -14.18
CA ILE A 287 -9.00 12.92 -15.52
C ILE A 287 -10.33 12.64 -16.23
N PRO A 288 -10.77 13.49 -17.17
CA PRO A 288 -12.03 13.29 -17.89
C PRO A 288 -12.08 11.95 -18.62
N GLU A 289 -10.97 11.52 -19.22
CA GLU A 289 -10.89 10.26 -19.98
C GLU A 289 -10.68 9.01 -19.10
N ILE A 290 -10.90 9.06 -17.78
CA ILE A 290 -10.53 7.97 -16.86
C ILE A 290 -11.14 6.62 -17.26
N GLU A 291 -12.36 6.60 -17.79
CA GLU A 291 -13.01 5.37 -18.24
C GLU A 291 -12.33 4.76 -19.47
N ASN A 292 -11.87 5.60 -20.40
CA ASN A 292 -11.12 5.18 -21.57
C ASN A 292 -9.74 4.64 -21.17
N ILE A 293 -9.04 5.34 -20.27
CA ILE A 293 -7.75 4.90 -19.73
C ILE A 293 -7.91 3.57 -18.99
N ASN A 294 -8.98 3.38 -18.21
CA ASN A 294 -9.28 2.11 -17.57
C ASN A 294 -9.46 0.97 -18.58
N LYS A 295 -10.18 1.20 -19.70
CA LYS A 295 -10.31 0.21 -20.77
C LYS A 295 -8.96 -0.14 -21.40
N LYS A 296 -8.13 0.87 -21.71
CA LYS A 296 -6.77 0.68 -22.23
C LYS A 296 -5.89 -0.10 -21.24
N TYR A 297 -6.01 0.19 -19.94
CA TYR A 297 -5.29 -0.51 -18.88
C TYR A 297 -5.69 -1.98 -18.79
N GLU A 298 -6.97 -2.34 -18.88
CA GLU A 298 -7.39 -3.75 -18.85
C GLU A 298 -6.83 -4.54 -20.04
N ILE A 299 -6.78 -3.93 -21.23
CA ILE A 299 -6.18 -4.53 -22.42
C ILE A 299 -4.67 -4.69 -22.22
N TYR A 300 -3.99 -3.63 -21.76
CA TYR A 300 -2.56 -3.66 -21.45
C TYR A 300 -2.26 -4.76 -20.42
N LYS A 301 -3.07 -4.85 -19.35
CA LYS A 301 -2.94 -5.84 -18.29
C LYS A 301 -3.06 -7.26 -18.84
N ALA A 302 -4.09 -7.55 -19.64
CA ALA A 302 -4.28 -8.87 -20.25
C ALA A 302 -3.14 -9.28 -21.20
N LYS A 303 -2.43 -8.32 -21.80
CA LYS A 303 -1.33 -8.58 -22.73
C LYS A 303 0.01 -8.82 -22.03
N TYR A 304 0.27 -8.15 -20.92
CA TYR A 304 1.61 -8.10 -20.29
C TYR A 304 1.70 -8.77 -18.91
N PHE A 305 0.58 -9.00 -18.22
CA PHE A 305 0.50 -9.66 -16.90
C PHE A 305 -0.27 -10.98 -16.96
#